data_AF-A0A1G5CS24-F1
#
_entry.id   AF-A0A1G5CS24-F1
#
_cell.length_a   1.000
_cell.length_b   1.000
_cell.length_c   1.000
_cell.angle_alpha   90.00
_cell.angle_beta   90.00
_cell.angle_gamma   90.00
#
_symmetry.space_group_name_H-M   'P 1'
#
loop_
_entity.id
_entity.type
_entity.pdbx_description
1 polymer ?
#
loop_
_entity_poly.entity_id
_entity_poly.type
_entity_poly.pdbx_seq_one_letter_code
_entity_poly.pdbx_strand_id
1 'polypeptide(L)' 'MYYDFKVKIPAEKGKIYTRTIKGVVYINYEYERVYKPDKKYNIPKRTTIGKQCEDDPTMMYP' A
#
# COMPACT_ATOMS: atom_id res chain seq x y z
N MET A 1 -14.18 -2.35 4.23
CA MET A 1 -15.04 -2.37 3.02
C MET A 1 -14.14 -2.01 1.87
N TYR A 2 -14.04 -2.92 0.89
CA TYR A 2 -13.43 -2.65 -0.40
C TYR A 2 -14.55 -2.58 -1.42
N TYR A 3 -14.33 -1.87 -2.52
CA TYR A 3 -15.27 -1.88 -3.64
C TYR A 3 -15.26 -3.22 -4.37
N ASP A 4 -16.34 -3.51 -5.08
CA ASP A 4 -16.58 -4.74 -5.84
C ASP A 4 -15.97 -4.70 -7.25
N PHE A 5 -15.32 -3.60 -7.64
CA PHE A 5 -14.63 -3.47 -8.91
C PHE A 5 -13.10 -3.53 -8.76
N LYS A 6 -12.44 -4.02 -9.81
CA LYS A 6 -10.99 -4.13 -9.88
C LYS A 6 -10.40 -2.84 -10.47
N VAL A 7 -9.37 -2.30 -9.83
CA VAL A 7 -8.55 -1.20 -10.38
C VAL A 7 -7.11 -1.64 -10.49
N LYS A 8 -6.40 -1.05 -11.45
CA LYS A 8 -4.96 -1.26 -11.60
C LYS A 8 -4.23 -0.67 -10.41
N ILE A 9 -3.28 -1.42 -9.85
CA ILE A 9 -2.40 -0.89 -8.80
C ILE A 9 -1.56 0.25 -9.40
N PRO A 10 -1.53 1.44 -8.77
CA PRO A 10 -0.71 2.53 -9.24
C PRO A 10 0.76 2.10 -9.34
N ALA A 11 1.46 2.49 -10.42
CA ALA A 11 2.86 2.15 -10.64
C ALA A 11 3.82 3.28 -10.21
N GLU A 12 3.51 3.96 -9.10
CA GLU A 12 4.37 5.03 -8.57
C GLU A 12 5.59 4.44 -7.86
N LYS A 13 6.75 4.54 -8.52
CA LYS A 13 8.03 4.04 -8.00
C LYS A 13 8.30 4.60 -6.61
N GLY A 14 8.53 3.70 -5.65
CA GLY A 14 8.92 4.06 -4.27
C GLY A 14 7.80 4.53 -3.36
N LYS A 15 6.53 4.56 -3.81
CA LYS A 15 5.38 4.95 -2.99
C LYS A 15 4.41 3.81 -2.70
N ILE A 16 4.41 2.76 -3.51
CA ILE A 16 3.50 1.63 -3.36
C ILE A 16 4.21 0.47 -2.66
N TYR A 17 3.59 -0.04 -1.60
CA TYR A 17 4.13 -1.08 -0.75
C TYR A 17 3.09 -2.17 -0.51
N THR A 18 3.48 -3.43 -0.67
CA THR A 18 2.64 -4.58 -0.35
C THR A 18 2.85 -5.03 1.09
N ARG A 19 1.78 -5.40 1.78
CA ARG A 19 1.83 -5.96 3.13
C ARG A 19 0.94 -7.18 3.22
N THR A 20 1.53 -8.35 3.48
CA THR A 20 0.78 -9.58 3.67
C THR A 20 0.37 -9.74 5.14
N ILE A 21 -0.92 -9.94 5.38
CA ILE A 21 -1.49 -10.19 6.71
C ILE A 21 -2.44 -11.37 6.59
N LYS A 22 -2.18 -12.46 7.32
CA LYS A 22 -3.01 -13.69 7.32
C LYS A 22 -3.30 -14.23 5.90
N GLY A 23 -2.29 -14.19 5.02
CA GLY A 23 -2.41 -14.65 3.63
C GLY A 23 -3.03 -13.64 2.66
N VAL A 24 -3.56 -12.52 3.16
CA VAL A 24 -4.11 -11.44 2.33
C VAL A 24 -3.07 -10.37 2.07
N VAL A 25 -2.85 -10.03 0.79
CA VAL A 25 -1.93 -8.96 0.41
C VAL A 25 -2.68 -7.63 0.31
N TYR A 26 -2.26 -6.67 1.12
CA TYR A 26 -2.78 -5.31 1.14
C TYR A 26 -1.82 -4.36 0.44
N ILE A 27 -2.37 -3.43 -0.35
CA ILE A 27 -1.63 -2.40 -1.05
C ILE A 27 -1.65 -1.13 -0.22
N ASN A 28 -0.47 -0.61 0.11
CA ASN A 28 -0.30 0.61 0.88
C ASN A 28 0.36 1.69 0.04
N TYR A 29 -0.14 2.92 0.16
CA TYR A 29 0.45 4.11 -0.41
C TYR A 29 1.17 4.91 0.66
N GLU A 30 2.43 5.23 0.39
CA GLU A 30 3.24 6.12 1.19
C GLU A 30 3.07 7.56 0.70
N TYR A 31 2.47 8.41 1.54
CA TYR A 31 2.15 9.79 1.17
C TYR A 31 3.09 10.82 1.79
N GLU A 32 3.80 10.46 2.87
CA GLU A 32 4.66 11.39 3.60
C GLU A 32 5.81 10.64 4.29
N ARG A 33 6.93 11.32 4.50
CA ARG A 33 8.01 10.89 5.39
C ARG A 33 8.29 11.98 6.40
N VAL A 34 8.16 11.66 7.68
CA VAL A 34 8.43 12.61 8.76
C VAL A 34 9.78 12.28 9.39
N TYR A 35 10.71 13.22 9.33
CA TYR A 35 11.98 13.10 10.03
C TYR A 35 11.77 13.21 11.54
N LYS A 36 12.28 12.24 12.30
CA LYS A 36 12.28 12.26 13.76
C LYS A 36 13.71 12.50 14.25
N PRO A 37 14.06 13.72 14.70
CA PRO A 37 15.43 14.06 15.09
C PRO A 37 15.94 13.17 16.23
N ASP A 38 15.10 12.87 17.23
CA ASP A 38 15.45 12.00 18.37
C ASP A 38 15.91 10.61 17.93
N LYS A 39 15.30 10.11 16.85
CA LYS A 39 15.56 8.79 16.31
C LYS A 39 16.59 8.80 15.19
N LYS A 40 16.96 9.97 14.68
CA LYS A 40 17.87 10.18 13.54
C LYS A 40 17.46 9.42 12.26
N TYR A 41 16.15 9.17 12.07
CA TYR A 41 15.63 8.56 10.84
C TYR A 41 14.23 9.07 10.46
N ASN A 42 13.86 8.83 9.20
CA ASN A 42 12.54 9.15 8.65
C ASN A 42 11.54 8.04 8.94
N ILE A 43 10.35 8.39 9.44
CA ILE A 43 9.23 7.47 9.58
C ILE A 43 8.29 7.67 8.38
N PRO A 44 8.10 6.67 7.51
CA PRO A 44 7.14 6.76 6.43
C PRO A 44 5.71 6.67 6.99
N LYS A 45 4.82 7.54 6.53
CA LYS A 45 3.38 7.42 6.74
C LYS A 45 2.76 6.72 5.55
N ARG A 46 2.07 5.62 5.84
CA ARG A 46 1.43 4.75 4.85
C ARG A 46 -0.04 4.58 5.18
N THR A 47 -0.87 4.52 4.15
CA THR A 47 -2.28 4.15 4.27
C THR A 47 -2.59 2.98 3.36
N THR A 48 -3.50 2.10 3.77
CA THR A 48 -3.98 1.03 2.92
C THR A 48 -4.96 1.61 1.91
N ILE A 49 -4.70 1.39 0.62
CA ILE A 49 -5.51 1.90 -0.51
C ILE A 49 -6.29 0.78 -1.21
N GLY A 50 -6.06 -0.47 -0.83
CA GLY A 50 -6.74 -1.60 -1.44
C GLY A 50 -6.21 -2.97 -0.98
N LYS A 51 -6.94 -4.02 -1.37
CA LYS A 51 -6.51 -5.42 -1.27
C LYS A 51 -6.12 -5.93 -2.66
N GLN A 52 -4.97 -6.59 -2.79
CA GLN A 52 -4.55 -7.20 -4.06
C GLN A 52 -5.55 -8.28 -4.50
N CYS A 53 -5.85 -8.34 -5.80
CA CYS A 53 -6.64 -9.44 -6.35
C CYS A 53 -5.86 -10.75 -6.29
N GLU A 54 -6.54 -11.84 -5.92
CA GLU A 54 -5.93 -13.17 -5.88
C GLU A 54 -5.68 -13.73 -7.29
N ASP A 55 -6.54 -13.36 -8.25
CA ASP A 55 -6.43 -13.81 -9.65
C ASP A 55 -5.36 -13.04 -10.45
N ASP A 56 -5.18 -11.75 -10.16
CA ASP A 56 -4.30 -10.84 -10.91
C ASP A 56 -3.50 -9.94 -9.95
N PRO A 57 -2.19 -10.21 -9.77
CA PRO A 57 -1.31 -9.44 -8.89
C PRO A 57 -1.15 -7.97 -9.28
N THR A 58 -1.55 -7.56 -10.49
CA THR A 58 -1.47 -6.18 -10.97
C THR A 58 -2.71 -5.34 -10.65
N MET A 59 -3.76 -5.98 -10.14
CA MET A 59 -5.02 -5.36 -9.78
C MET A 59 -5.29 -5.41 -8.27
N MET A 60 -6.11 -4.48 -7.80
CA MET A 60 -6.59 -4.42 -6.43
C MET A 60 -8.07 -4.07 -6.38
N TYR A 61 -8.69 -4.44 -5.28
CA TYR A 61 -9.98 -3.91 -4.83
C TYR A 61 -9.70 -2.69 -3.96
N PRO A 62 -10.10 -1.48 -4.39
CA PRO A 62 -9.85 -0.24 -3.65
C PRO A 62 -10.68 -0.13 -2.38
#